data_AF-A0A9D6TN52-F1
#
_entry.id   AF-A0A9D6TN52-F1
#
_cell.length_a   1.000
_cell.length_b   1.000
_cell.length_c   1.000
_cell.angle_alpha   90.00
_cell.angle_beta   90.00
_cell.angle_gamma   90.00
#
_symmetry.space_group_name_H-M   'P 1'
#
loop_
_entity.id
_entity.type
_entity.pdbx_description
1 polymer ?
#
loop_
_entity_poly.entity_id
_entity_poly.type
_entity_poly.pdbx_seq_one_letter_code
_entity_poly.pdbx_strand_id
1 'polypeptide(L)'
;NGETAAVNPAQTGTKSALHYILEVPAGGEITVDFQLFLPKASKALSFGRGFESEFDRVRREADEFYSRVIPTGATPDERNVIRQGYAGLLWSKQFYYYVPDHWLWGDPNTPPPPESRKSGRNQEWTHLHSRDVISMPDKWEYPWFAAWDLAFHMVPMARVDPDFAKQQLTLFLREWYMHPNGQIPAYEFAFGDVNPPVHAWAAWRVYKISAARGQRDRAFLEGVFQKLLLNFTWWVHRKAAEGKNHFAGGFLGLDNIGVFDRGQPIPGGGQLRQADGTAWMAFYANTMLAMALELARNPDDSVHTAYEDMASKFFEHFVQIVDAMNSAGGTGLWDEQDGLYYDQIDYGTHSVPLRTRSLVGLLPLIAVEVLDRGVIDGLPGFKKRYEWFLHHRPELAQHLGNAGDECALSHHKTLLAVPSRERLTRVLRVLLDEAEFLSPHGLRGVSKYHEKNPFVFRADGRELRLDYTPAEGNSHLFGGNSNWRGPIWFPVNYLLVEALERYHAYYGDSLLVEAPVGSGRRLNLQQVASELSRRLGSIFQRDADGRRPVHGSDTRYADDPHFRDLVLFYEYFHGDNGRGVGASHQTGWTALAVRCLEDESRLA
;
A
#
# COMPACT_ATOMS: atom_id res chain seq x y z
N ASN A 1 42.00 -11.99 8.25
CA ASN A 1 42.62 -13.28 7.87
C ASN A 1 43.98 -13.16 7.18
N GLY A 2 44.50 -11.97 6.83
CA GLY A 2 45.88 -11.85 6.32
C GLY A 2 46.16 -12.53 4.97
N GLU A 3 45.14 -13.04 4.28
CA GLU A 3 45.24 -13.69 2.97
C GLU A 3 45.44 -12.65 1.87
N THR A 4 46.69 -12.22 1.69
CA THR A 4 47.09 -11.29 0.63
C THR A 4 46.85 -11.83 -0.78
N ALA A 5 46.74 -13.15 -0.94
CA ALA A 5 46.41 -13.82 -2.21
C ALA A 5 44.92 -13.80 -2.57
N ALA A 6 44.03 -13.38 -1.66
CA ALA A 6 42.60 -13.28 -1.94
C ALA A 6 42.25 -12.10 -2.87
N VAL A 7 43.15 -11.11 -2.99
CA VAL A 7 43.04 -10.02 -3.95
C VAL A 7 43.72 -10.44 -5.24
N ASN A 8 43.03 -10.33 -6.38
CA ASN A 8 43.59 -10.66 -7.68
C ASN A 8 44.93 -9.91 -7.88
N PRO A 9 46.08 -10.62 -7.92
CA PRO A 9 47.39 -9.98 -8.01
C PRO A 9 47.59 -9.24 -9.33
N ALA A 10 46.77 -9.52 -10.36
CA ALA A 10 46.76 -8.79 -11.62
C ALA A 10 46.11 -7.40 -11.53
N GLN A 11 45.50 -7.04 -10.39
CA GLN A 11 44.79 -5.76 -10.19
C GLN A 11 43.71 -5.47 -11.25
N THR A 12 43.12 -6.52 -11.82
CA THR A 12 42.02 -6.43 -12.78
C THR A 12 40.74 -7.01 -12.19
N GLY A 13 39.59 -6.46 -12.57
CA GLY A 13 38.31 -6.94 -12.09
C GLY A 13 37.15 -6.04 -12.52
N THR A 14 35.93 -6.52 -12.31
CA THR A 14 34.70 -5.78 -12.59
C THR A 14 34.23 -4.92 -11.41
N LYS A 15 34.93 -5.00 -10.27
CA LYS A 15 34.66 -4.23 -9.04
C LYS A 15 35.96 -3.68 -8.49
N SER A 16 35.90 -2.50 -7.89
CA SER A 16 36.98 -1.89 -7.12
C SER A 16 36.46 -1.44 -5.76
N ALA A 17 37.34 -1.38 -4.77
CA ALA A 17 37.04 -0.87 -3.45
C ALA A 17 38.26 -0.07 -2.94
N LEU A 18 37.99 0.99 -2.18
CA LEU A 18 39.03 1.71 -1.44
C LEU A 18 39.25 0.96 -0.11
N HIS A 19 40.50 0.65 0.22
CA HIS A 19 40.86 -0.04 1.47
C HIS A 19 41.69 0.90 2.35
N TYR A 20 41.10 1.32 3.47
CA TYR A 20 41.75 2.15 4.47
C TYR A 20 41.97 1.34 5.74
N ILE A 21 43.17 1.43 6.33
CA ILE A 21 43.48 0.89 7.65
C ILE A 21 43.60 2.08 8.59
N LEU A 22 42.66 2.20 9.53
CA LEU A 22 42.55 3.32 10.46
C LEU A 22 42.65 2.80 11.89
N GLU A 23 43.49 3.42 12.72
CA GLU A 23 43.58 3.15 14.16
C GLU A 23 42.80 4.23 14.91
N VAL A 24 41.58 3.91 15.35
CA VAL A 24 40.71 4.85 16.07
C VAL A 24 40.95 4.70 17.58
N PRO A 25 41.50 5.73 18.27
CA PRO A 25 41.69 5.67 19.73
C PRO A 25 40.35 5.51 20.46
N ALA A 26 40.35 4.92 21.65
CA ALA A 26 39.14 4.81 22.47
C ALA A 26 38.53 6.20 22.76
N GLY A 27 37.26 6.39 22.40
CA GLY A 27 36.59 7.69 22.48
C GLY A 27 37.08 8.75 21.48
N GLY A 28 37.99 8.39 20.57
CA GLY A 28 38.47 9.25 19.50
C GLY A 28 37.64 9.11 18.22
N GLU A 29 37.93 9.99 17.27
CA GLU A 29 37.28 10.03 15.95
C GLU A 29 38.36 10.11 14.85
N ILE A 30 38.09 9.45 13.71
CA ILE A 30 38.81 9.67 12.46
C ILE A 30 37.78 9.94 11.37
N THR A 31 37.97 11.04 10.63
CA THR A 31 37.10 11.45 9.52
C THR A 31 37.78 11.13 8.18
N VAL A 32 37.02 10.58 7.23
CA VAL A 32 37.47 10.37 5.85
C VAL A 32 36.49 11.05 4.90
N ASP A 33 36.98 12.08 4.20
CA ASP A 33 36.18 12.87 3.28
C ASP A 33 36.25 12.32 1.85
N PHE A 34 35.08 12.00 1.29
CA PHE A 34 34.94 11.51 -0.08
C PHE A 34 34.20 12.52 -0.94
N GLN A 35 34.75 12.82 -2.12
CA GLN A 35 34.08 13.63 -3.14
C GLN A 35 34.04 12.88 -4.46
N LEU A 36 32.83 12.53 -4.92
CA LEU A 36 32.62 11.96 -6.24
C LEU A 36 32.39 13.08 -7.25
N PHE A 37 33.07 13.01 -8.39
CA PHE A 37 32.95 13.98 -9.47
C PHE A 37 32.98 13.28 -10.83
N LEU A 38 32.26 13.83 -11.80
CA LEU A 38 32.36 13.37 -13.18
C LEU A 38 33.71 13.81 -13.76
N PRO A 39 34.39 13.00 -14.59
CA PRO A 39 35.71 13.34 -15.14
C PRO A 39 35.76 14.70 -15.88
N LYS A 40 34.64 15.12 -16.49
CA LYS A 40 34.51 16.40 -17.20
C LYS A 40 34.24 17.60 -16.28
N ALA A 41 33.87 17.36 -15.03
CA ALA A 41 33.58 18.38 -14.02
C ALA A 41 34.81 18.68 -13.14
N SER A 42 36.01 18.67 -13.74
CA SER A 42 37.29 19.01 -13.09
C SER A 42 37.30 20.48 -12.62
N LYS A 43 36.52 20.79 -11.59
CA LYS A 43 36.93 21.81 -10.62
C LYS A 43 38.04 21.16 -9.80
N ALA A 44 39.12 21.91 -9.56
CA ALA A 44 40.19 21.45 -8.67
C ALA A 44 39.56 20.92 -7.37
N LEU A 45 39.84 19.65 -7.05
CA LEU A 45 39.41 19.02 -5.82
C LEU A 45 39.75 19.93 -4.65
N SER A 46 38.74 20.46 -3.97
CA SER A 46 38.94 21.41 -2.88
C SER A 46 38.74 20.67 -1.57
N PHE A 47 39.70 19.85 -1.19
CA PHE A 47 39.75 19.26 0.15
C PHE A 47 40.12 20.33 1.20
N GLY A 48 39.82 20.08 2.48
CA GLY A 48 39.95 21.07 3.55
C GLY A 48 38.81 22.10 3.54
N ARG A 49 39.11 23.38 3.73
CA ARG A 49 38.07 24.44 3.90
C ARG A 49 37.05 24.53 2.78
N GLY A 50 37.43 24.22 1.54
CA GLY A 50 36.49 24.25 0.42
C GLY A 50 35.50 23.09 0.46
N PHE A 51 35.92 21.91 0.92
CA PHE A 51 35.05 20.75 1.15
C PHE A 51 34.10 21.06 2.30
N GLU A 52 34.61 21.56 3.42
CA GLU A 52 33.80 21.96 4.58
C GLU A 52 32.74 23.01 4.19
N SER A 53 33.15 24.06 3.48
CA SER A 53 32.24 25.10 3.02
C SER A 53 31.17 24.58 2.06
N GLU A 54 31.52 23.65 1.19
CA GLU A 54 30.58 23.04 0.23
C GLU A 54 29.62 22.08 0.93
N PHE A 55 30.12 21.27 1.86
CA PHE A 55 29.32 20.37 2.69
C PHE A 55 28.32 21.16 3.54
N ASP A 56 28.76 22.23 4.18
CA ASP A 56 27.90 23.15 4.93
C ASP A 56 26.86 23.84 4.04
N ARG A 57 27.22 24.20 2.80
CA ARG A 57 26.28 24.75 1.81
C ARG A 57 25.19 23.73 1.48
N VAL A 58 25.57 22.51 1.12
CA VAL A 58 24.62 21.42 0.79
C VAL A 58 23.73 21.09 1.99
N ARG A 59 24.27 21.10 3.22
CA ARG A 59 23.48 20.89 4.44
C ARG A 59 22.42 21.98 4.61
N ARG A 60 22.79 23.26 4.45
CA ARG A 60 21.84 24.38 4.51
C ARG A 60 20.78 24.31 3.41
N GLU A 61 21.15 23.93 2.19
CA GLU A 61 20.19 23.77 1.09
C GLU A 61 19.20 22.63 1.37
N ALA A 62 19.66 21.53 1.95
CA ALA A 62 18.78 20.46 2.40
C ALA A 62 17.85 20.93 3.53
N ASP A 63 18.37 21.68 4.52
CA ASP A 63 17.56 22.26 5.59
C ASP A 63 16.48 23.20 5.04
N GLU A 64 16.86 24.08 4.10
CA GLU A 64 15.93 25.00 3.43
C GLU A 64 14.87 24.25 2.63
N PHE A 65 15.26 23.23 1.85
CA PHE A 65 14.33 22.39 1.12
C PHE A 65 13.29 21.74 2.05
N TYR A 66 13.74 21.06 3.11
CA TYR A 66 12.81 20.40 4.04
C TYR A 66 11.97 21.39 4.84
N SER A 67 12.47 22.60 5.11
CA SER A 67 11.67 23.64 5.76
C SER A 67 10.45 24.08 4.93
N ARG A 68 10.53 23.95 3.59
CA ARG A 68 9.43 24.24 2.65
C ARG A 68 8.50 23.04 2.45
N VAL A 69 9.02 21.82 2.52
CA VAL A 69 8.23 20.59 2.30
C VAL A 69 7.40 20.23 3.54
N ILE A 70 8.01 20.34 4.73
CA ILE A 70 7.41 19.93 6.01
C ILE A 70 6.48 21.04 6.53
N PRO A 71 5.23 20.72 6.93
CA PRO A 71 4.27 21.71 7.42
C PRO A 71 4.81 22.59 8.55
N THR A 72 4.41 23.87 8.58
CA THR A 72 4.85 24.84 9.60
C THR A 72 4.30 24.52 11.00
N GLY A 73 3.17 23.82 11.10
CA GLY A 73 2.59 23.37 12.37
C GLY A 73 3.33 22.20 13.05
N ALA A 74 4.21 21.50 12.32
CA ALA A 74 4.92 20.35 12.87
C ALA A 74 5.86 20.73 14.02
N THR A 75 5.76 20.01 15.13
CA THR A 75 6.67 20.08 16.28
C THR A 75 8.09 19.68 15.88
N PRO A 76 9.12 20.03 16.68
CA PRO A 76 10.49 19.61 16.41
C PRO A 76 10.66 18.09 16.26
N ASP A 77 9.91 17.32 17.05
CA ASP A 77 9.95 15.86 17.00
C ASP A 77 9.33 15.30 15.71
N GLU A 78 8.16 15.81 15.32
CA GLU A 78 7.51 15.45 14.05
C GLU A 78 8.36 15.80 12.85
N ARG A 79 8.99 16.99 12.85
CA ARG A 79 9.93 17.40 11.79
C ARG A 79 11.08 16.41 11.64
N ASN A 80 11.61 15.94 12.77
CA ASN A 80 12.69 14.96 12.78
C ASN A 80 12.24 13.61 12.18
N VAL A 81 11.07 13.09 12.59
CA VAL A 81 10.50 11.85 12.03
C VAL A 81 10.22 12.01 10.54
N ILE A 82 9.57 13.08 10.12
CA ILE A 82 9.21 13.34 8.72
C ILE A 82 10.47 13.41 7.84
N ARG A 83 11.49 14.16 8.27
CA ARG A 83 12.74 14.29 7.52
C ARG A 83 13.45 12.95 7.37
N GLN A 84 13.50 12.14 8.43
CA GLN A 84 14.11 10.81 8.37
C GLN A 84 13.31 9.84 7.49
N GLY A 85 11.97 9.92 7.49
CA GLY A 85 11.13 9.13 6.58
C GLY A 85 11.40 9.45 5.11
N TYR A 86 11.51 10.73 4.74
CA TYR A 86 11.92 11.12 3.38
C TYR A 86 13.35 10.72 3.04
N ALA A 87 14.29 10.89 3.98
CA ALA A 87 15.68 10.48 3.78
C ALA A 87 15.81 8.97 3.57
N GLY A 88 15.07 8.15 4.33
CA GLY A 88 15.07 6.69 4.17
C GLY A 88 14.48 6.25 2.83
N LEU A 89 13.41 6.88 2.33
CA LEU A 89 12.90 6.64 0.98
C LEU A 89 13.94 6.92 -0.12
N LEU A 90 14.68 8.03 0.01
CA LEU A 90 15.76 8.36 -0.92
C LEU A 90 16.92 7.38 -0.80
N TRP A 91 17.23 6.94 0.42
CA TRP A 91 18.29 5.98 0.70
C TRP A 91 17.97 4.60 0.12
N SER A 92 16.71 4.16 0.17
CA SER A 92 16.24 2.88 -0.37
C SER A 92 16.27 2.77 -1.90
N LYS A 93 16.64 3.83 -2.63
CA LYS A 93 16.92 3.74 -4.07
C LYS A 93 18.14 2.83 -4.31
N GLN A 94 17.99 1.80 -5.14
CA GLN A 94 19.06 0.85 -5.49
C GLN A 94 19.11 0.58 -6.99
N PHE A 95 20.32 0.49 -7.56
CA PHE A 95 20.48 -0.01 -8.91
C PHE A 95 20.23 -1.52 -8.92
N TYR A 96 19.20 -1.94 -9.65
CA TYR A 96 18.76 -3.32 -9.74
C TYR A 96 18.97 -3.81 -11.17
N TYR A 97 19.79 -4.86 -11.33
CA TYR A 97 20.08 -5.47 -12.63
C TYR A 97 19.79 -6.96 -12.59
N TYR A 98 18.69 -7.35 -13.24
CA TYR A 98 18.27 -8.75 -13.36
C TYR A 98 17.51 -8.96 -14.67
N VAL A 99 17.99 -9.92 -15.46
CA VAL A 99 17.39 -10.31 -16.75
C VAL A 99 17.18 -11.83 -16.68
N PRO A 100 15.94 -12.31 -16.55
CA PRO A 100 15.66 -13.74 -16.42
C PRO A 100 16.21 -14.56 -17.57
N ASP A 101 16.17 -14.04 -18.80
CA ASP A 101 16.74 -14.73 -19.96
C ASP A 101 18.24 -15.02 -19.78
N HIS A 102 19.03 -14.02 -19.38
CA HIS A 102 20.45 -14.22 -19.07
C HIS A 102 20.67 -15.18 -17.89
N TRP A 103 19.79 -15.15 -16.89
CA TRP A 103 19.88 -16.05 -15.75
C TRP A 103 19.66 -17.52 -16.15
N LEU A 104 18.64 -17.77 -16.98
CA LEU A 104 18.23 -19.11 -17.42
C LEU A 104 19.29 -19.74 -18.34
N TRP A 105 19.88 -18.97 -19.25
CA TRP A 105 20.80 -19.48 -20.27
C TRP A 105 22.28 -19.27 -19.96
N GLY A 106 22.62 -18.36 -19.05
CA GLY A 106 24.00 -18.02 -18.69
C GLY A 106 24.71 -17.12 -19.71
N ASP A 107 25.93 -16.73 -19.38
CA ASP A 107 26.81 -16.01 -20.32
C ASP A 107 27.42 -17.01 -21.32
N PRO A 108 27.32 -16.76 -22.65
CA PRO A 108 27.93 -17.62 -23.67
C PRO A 108 29.43 -17.89 -23.49
N ASN A 109 30.15 -17.04 -22.77
CA ASN A 109 31.59 -17.18 -22.50
C ASN A 109 31.89 -17.94 -21.20
N THR A 110 30.86 -18.46 -20.52
CA THR A 110 30.98 -19.23 -19.27
C THR A 110 30.37 -20.61 -19.45
N PRO A 111 30.69 -21.60 -18.60
CA PRO A 111 30.03 -22.90 -18.64
C PRO A 111 28.50 -22.75 -18.56
N PRO A 112 27.72 -23.47 -19.40
CA PRO A 112 26.28 -23.36 -19.40
C PRO A 112 25.70 -23.77 -18.03
N PRO A 113 24.60 -23.14 -17.60
CA PRO A 113 23.96 -23.49 -16.35
C PRO A 113 23.35 -24.89 -16.38
N PRO A 114 23.07 -25.51 -15.21
CA PRO A 114 22.42 -26.81 -15.14
C PRO A 114 21.05 -26.80 -15.83
N GLU A 115 20.69 -27.91 -16.49
CA GLU A 115 19.42 -28.03 -17.25
C GLU A 115 18.18 -27.76 -16.39
N SER A 116 18.23 -28.13 -15.11
CA SER A 116 17.16 -27.87 -14.13
C SER A 116 16.85 -26.38 -13.94
N ARG A 117 17.75 -25.47 -14.33
CA ARG A 117 17.51 -24.03 -14.24
C ARG A 117 16.44 -23.56 -15.21
N LYS A 118 16.29 -24.21 -16.38
CA LYS A 118 15.30 -23.84 -17.40
C LYS A 118 13.86 -23.97 -16.90
N SER A 119 13.64 -24.88 -15.95
CA SER A 119 12.35 -25.06 -15.26
C SER A 119 12.24 -24.35 -13.90
N GLY A 120 13.16 -23.41 -13.63
CA GLY A 120 13.24 -22.69 -12.37
C GLY A 120 12.30 -21.48 -12.27
N ARG A 121 12.50 -20.68 -11.21
CA ARG A 121 11.72 -19.45 -10.96
C ARG A 121 11.70 -18.53 -12.18
N ASN A 122 10.55 -17.92 -12.43
CA ASN A 122 10.36 -16.90 -13.46
C ASN A 122 10.67 -17.33 -14.91
N GLN A 123 10.65 -18.64 -15.21
CA GLN A 123 10.89 -19.16 -16.58
C GLN A 123 9.96 -18.53 -17.65
N GLU A 124 8.76 -18.07 -17.27
CA GLU A 124 7.77 -17.46 -18.17
C GLU A 124 8.02 -15.95 -18.41
N TRP A 125 9.03 -15.38 -17.74
CA TRP A 125 9.29 -13.93 -17.71
C TRP A 125 10.56 -13.55 -18.48
N THR A 126 10.87 -14.25 -19.57
CA THR A 126 12.09 -14.00 -20.38
C THR A 126 12.14 -12.61 -21.03
N HIS A 127 10.99 -11.96 -21.20
CA HIS A 127 10.87 -10.59 -21.72
C HIS A 127 11.27 -9.52 -20.69
N LEU A 128 11.31 -9.87 -19.40
CA LEU A 128 11.61 -8.91 -18.34
C LEU A 128 13.09 -8.51 -18.40
N HIS A 129 13.34 -7.21 -18.41
CA HIS A 129 14.69 -6.66 -18.45
C HIS A 129 14.84 -5.53 -17.43
N SER A 130 15.21 -5.88 -16.20
CA SER A 130 15.41 -4.88 -15.15
C SER A 130 16.84 -4.35 -15.17
N ARG A 131 17.02 -3.03 -15.36
CA ARG A 131 18.32 -2.35 -15.31
C ARG A 131 18.14 -0.89 -14.91
N ASP A 132 17.55 -0.67 -13.74
CA ASP A 132 17.06 0.64 -13.33
C ASP A 132 17.42 0.93 -11.87
N VAL A 133 17.37 2.21 -11.48
CA VAL A 133 17.35 2.57 -10.07
C VAL A 133 15.92 2.47 -9.58
N ILE A 134 15.67 1.56 -8.65
CA ILE A 134 14.34 1.23 -8.15
C ILE A 134 14.27 1.51 -6.64
N SER A 135 13.11 1.98 -6.17
CA SER A 135 12.82 2.12 -4.74
C SER A 135 12.56 0.74 -4.11
N MET A 136 13.39 0.35 -3.15
CA MET A 136 13.26 -0.93 -2.44
C MET A 136 12.43 -0.79 -1.16
N PRO A 137 11.75 -1.85 -0.69
CA PRO A 137 11.05 -1.84 0.60
C PRO A 137 11.99 -1.53 1.76
N ASP A 138 13.18 -2.14 1.74
CA ASP A 138 14.25 -1.98 2.72
C ASP A 138 15.60 -1.99 2.01
N LYS A 139 16.58 -1.19 2.46
CA LYS A 139 17.90 -1.12 1.83
C LYS A 139 18.70 -2.41 1.97
N TRP A 140 18.57 -3.07 3.11
CA TRP A 140 19.44 -4.13 3.62
C TRP A 140 18.77 -5.50 3.52
N GLU A 141 17.57 -5.64 4.08
CA GLU A 141 16.88 -6.93 4.22
C GLU A 141 16.09 -7.31 2.97
N TYR A 142 15.54 -6.30 2.27
CA TYR A 142 14.79 -6.48 1.03
C TYR A 142 15.44 -5.72 -0.14
N PRO A 143 16.67 -6.07 -0.56
CA PRO A 143 17.36 -5.42 -1.69
C PRO A 143 16.79 -5.88 -3.05
N TRP A 144 15.48 -6.09 -3.12
CA TRP A 144 14.71 -6.55 -4.26
C TRP A 144 13.35 -5.84 -4.27
N PHE A 145 12.76 -5.65 -5.45
CA PHE A 145 11.51 -4.91 -5.57
C PHE A 145 10.30 -5.79 -5.30
N ALA A 146 9.29 -5.22 -4.65
CA ALA A 146 7.92 -5.68 -4.68
C ALA A 146 7.05 -4.58 -5.30
N ALA A 147 6.27 -4.93 -6.33
CA ALA A 147 5.52 -3.92 -7.07
C ALA A 147 4.43 -3.24 -6.21
N TRP A 148 3.78 -3.99 -5.33
CA TRP A 148 2.75 -3.43 -4.45
C TRP A 148 3.33 -2.54 -3.35
N ASP A 149 4.46 -2.91 -2.73
CA ASP A 149 5.21 -2.03 -1.82
C ASP A 149 5.56 -0.70 -2.50
N LEU A 150 6.12 -0.76 -3.71
CA LEU A 150 6.52 0.42 -4.46
C LEU A 150 5.36 1.41 -4.65
N ALA A 151 4.15 0.92 -4.88
CA ALA A 151 2.97 1.77 -4.98
C ALA A 151 2.78 2.65 -3.72
N PHE A 152 3.00 2.10 -2.52
CA PHE A 152 2.94 2.84 -1.26
C PHE A 152 4.14 3.77 -1.06
N HIS A 153 5.34 3.40 -1.51
CA HIS A 153 6.53 4.25 -1.41
C HIS A 153 6.31 5.58 -2.15
N MET A 154 5.64 5.50 -3.31
CA MET A 154 5.56 6.63 -4.23
C MET A 154 4.62 7.74 -3.75
N VAL A 155 3.68 7.43 -2.85
CA VAL A 155 2.76 8.43 -2.26
C VAL A 155 3.50 9.51 -1.45
N PRO A 156 4.31 9.17 -0.41
CA PRO A 156 5.15 10.15 0.26
C PRO A 156 6.28 10.66 -0.65
N MET A 157 6.89 9.83 -1.50
CA MET A 157 7.96 10.25 -2.42
C MET A 157 7.52 11.42 -3.31
N ALA A 158 6.26 11.46 -3.76
CA ALA A 158 5.76 12.52 -4.63
C ALA A 158 5.83 13.94 -4.03
N ARG A 159 6.03 14.07 -2.71
CA ARG A 159 6.26 15.36 -2.04
C ARG A 159 7.68 15.89 -2.19
N VAL A 160 8.66 15.00 -2.35
CA VAL A 160 10.08 15.36 -2.41
C VAL A 160 10.68 15.16 -3.81
N ASP A 161 10.15 14.21 -4.59
CA ASP A 161 10.63 13.84 -5.92
C ASP A 161 9.47 13.30 -6.77
N PRO A 162 8.55 14.18 -7.25
CA PRO A 162 7.38 13.77 -8.02
C PRO A 162 7.75 13.11 -9.36
N ASP A 163 8.86 13.49 -9.97
CA ASP A 163 9.30 12.93 -11.24
C ASP A 163 9.78 11.48 -11.06
N PHE A 164 10.59 11.21 -10.04
CA PHE A 164 10.96 9.83 -9.70
C PHE A 164 9.70 9.01 -9.36
N ALA A 165 8.76 9.58 -8.59
CA ALA A 165 7.53 8.88 -8.22
C ALA A 165 6.73 8.40 -9.44
N LYS A 166 6.54 9.28 -10.43
CA LYS A 166 5.89 8.93 -11.70
C LYS A 166 6.69 7.92 -12.52
N GLN A 167 8.01 8.07 -12.58
CA GLN A 167 8.89 7.16 -13.31
C GLN A 167 8.82 5.73 -12.75
N GLN A 168 8.83 5.57 -11.43
CA GLN A 168 8.73 4.26 -10.77
C GLN A 168 7.38 3.58 -11.01
N LEU A 169 6.26 4.35 -10.95
CA LEU A 169 4.94 3.80 -11.27
C LEU A 169 4.82 3.41 -12.75
N THR A 170 5.43 4.19 -13.64
CA THR A 170 5.48 3.86 -15.07
C THR A 170 6.36 2.64 -15.35
N LEU A 171 7.44 2.47 -14.59
CA LEU A 171 8.46 1.44 -14.82
C LEU A 171 7.85 0.04 -14.95
N PHE A 172 7.03 -0.37 -13.97
CA PHE A 172 6.41 -1.69 -13.97
C PHE A 172 5.27 -1.85 -14.99
N LEU A 173 4.92 -0.79 -15.69
CA LEU A 173 3.92 -0.79 -16.77
C LEU A 173 4.56 -0.80 -18.17
N ARG A 174 5.89 -0.77 -18.25
CA ARG A 174 6.64 -0.81 -19.51
C ARG A 174 6.64 -2.22 -20.12
N GLU A 175 6.85 -2.27 -21.43
CA GLU A 175 6.80 -3.47 -22.28
C GLU A 175 7.82 -4.54 -21.87
N TRP A 176 8.92 -4.13 -21.23
CA TRP A 176 9.98 -5.02 -20.74
C TRP A 176 9.93 -5.26 -19.22
N TYR A 177 8.81 -4.91 -18.57
CA TYR A 177 8.52 -5.25 -17.17
C TYR A 177 7.16 -5.93 -17.03
N MET A 178 6.11 -5.34 -17.59
CA MET A 178 4.77 -5.91 -17.59
C MET A 178 4.72 -7.11 -18.53
N HIS A 179 4.15 -8.21 -18.06
CA HIS A 179 3.92 -9.39 -18.88
C HIS A 179 2.99 -9.03 -20.05
N PRO A 180 3.20 -9.60 -21.26
CA PRO A 180 2.34 -9.35 -22.43
C PRO A 180 0.83 -9.60 -22.25
N ASN A 181 0.44 -10.30 -21.17
CA ASN A 181 -0.97 -10.56 -20.83
C ASN A 181 -1.58 -9.46 -19.93
N GLY A 182 -0.80 -8.44 -19.55
CA GLY A 182 -1.20 -7.37 -18.65
C GLY A 182 -0.75 -7.53 -17.18
N GLN A 183 -0.12 -8.65 -16.79
CA GLN A 183 0.32 -8.86 -15.41
C GLN A 183 1.52 -7.96 -15.05
N ILE A 184 1.42 -7.29 -13.90
CA ILE A 184 2.55 -6.57 -13.27
C ILE A 184 3.38 -7.60 -12.49
N PRO A 185 4.73 -7.61 -12.60
CA PRO A 185 5.56 -8.56 -11.87
C PRO A 185 5.44 -8.35 -10.35
N ALA A 186 5.19 -9.41 -9.59
CA ALA A 186 5.02 -9.29 -8.13
C ALA A 186 6.33 -8.93 -7.40
N TYR A 187 7.27 -9.88 -7.35
CA TYR A 187 8.56 -9.71 -6.67
C TYR A 187 9.62 -10.69 -7.20
N GLU A 188 10.90 -10.45 -6.91
CA GLU A 188 12.06 -11.10 -7.56
C GLU A 188 11.93 -12.62 -7.70
N PHE A 189 11.49 -13.33 -6.67
CA PHE A 189 11.49 -14.79 -6.66
C PHE A 189 10.23 -15.44 -7.26
N ALA A 190 9.16 -14.68 -7.50
CA ALA A 190 7.95 -15.17 -8.15
C ALA A 190 7.20 -14.03 -8.86
N PHE A 191 7.65 -13.63 -10.06
CA PHE A 191 7.00 -12.55 -10.81
C PHE A 191 5.55 -12.86 -11.18
N GLY A 192 5.21 -14.15 -11.35
CA GLY A 192 3.87 -14.64 -11.67
C GLY A 192 2.88 -14.63 -10.51
N ASP A 193 3.32 -14.28 -9.30
CA ASP A 193 2.43 -14.18 -8.14
C ASP A 193 1.49 -12.98 -8.23
N VAL A 194 0.53 -12.96 -7.31
CA VAL A 194 -0.54 -11.97 -7.29
C VAL A 194 -0.35 -11.06 -6.08
N ASN A 195 -0.46 -9.75 -6.29
CA ASN A 195 -0.42 -8.75 -5.21
C ASN A 195 -1.68 -7.89 -5.23
N PRO A 196 -2.01 -7.16 -4.15
CA PRO A 196 -3.08 -6.17 -4.18
C PRO A 196 -2.91 -5.18 -5.36
N PRO A 197 -3.96 -4.89 -6.15
CA PRO A 197 -3.90 -4.00 -7.31
C PRO A 197 -3.93 -2.51 -6.92
N VAL A 198 -3.01 -2.10 -6.04
CA VAL A 198 -2.92 -0.72 -5.54
C VAL A 198 -2.19 0.24 -6.48
N HIS A 199 -1.66 -0.26 -7.60
CA HIS A 199 -0.84 0.54 -8.54
C HIS A 199 -1.61 1.70 -9.16
N ALA A 200 -2.88 1.47 -9.54
CA ALA A 200 -3.76 2.52 -10.05
C ALA A 200 -4.04 3.60 -9.01
N TRP A 201 -4.26 3.19 -7.75
CA TRP A 201 -4.47 4.12 -6.64
C TRP A 201 -3.23 4.99 -6.43
N ALA A 202 -2.05 4.37 -6.40
CA ALA A 202 -0.80 5.11 -6.25
C ALA A 202 -0.59 6.11 -7.40
N ALA A 203 -0.84 5.72 -8.64
CA ALA A 203 -0.76 6.63 -9.79
C ALA A 203 -1.73 7.81 -9.67
N TRP A 204 -2.97 7.53 -9.25
CA TRP A 204 -3.96 8.58 -9.00
C TRP A 204 -3.55 9.52 -7.85
N ARG A 205 -2.99 8.98 -6.76
CA ARG A 205 -2.48 9.78 -5.63
C ARG A 205 -1.29 10.63 -6.05
N VAL A 206 -0.29 10.06 -6.70
CA VAL A 206 0.91 10.76 -7.19
C VAL A 206 0.52 11.87 -8.15
N TYR A 207 -0.39 11.61 -9.10
CA TYR A 207 -0.93 12.64 -10.01
C TYR A 207 -1.52 13.84 -9.25
N LYS A 208 -2.31 13.57 -8.19
CA LYS A 208 -2.95 14.61 -7.38
C LYS A 208 -1.98 15.37 -6.46
N ILE A 209 -0.97 14.69 -5.93
CA ILE A 209 0.02 15.24 -4.99
C ILE A 209 1.08 16.08 -5.73
N SER A 210 1.46 15.67 -6.94
CA SER A 210 2.57 16.27 -7.69
C SER A 210 2.33 17.73 -8.09
N ALA A 211 1.07 18.16 -8.22
CA ALA A 211 0.73 19.54 -8.57
C ALA A 211 -0.73 19.90 -8.19
N ALA A 212 -0.98 21.21 -8.08
CA ALA A 212 -2.33 21.74 -7.92
C ALA A 212 -3.21 21.40 -9.13
N ARG A 213 -4.53 21.33 -8.92
CA ARG A 213 -5.51 21.09 -10.00
C ARG A 213 -5.30 22.11 -11.13
N GLY A 214 -5.30 21.64 -12.38
CA GLY A 214 -5.02 22.46 -13.57
C GLY A 214 -3.54 22.49 -13.99
N GLN A 215 -2.61 22.12 -13.11
CA GLN A 215 -1.16 22.01 -13.42
C GLN A 215 -0.66 20.57 -13.38
N ARG A 216 -1.57 19.61 -13.24
CA ARG A 216 -1.22 18.19 -13.10
C ARG A 216 -0.82 17.60 -14.43
N ASP A 217 0.11 16.66 -14.35
CA ASP A 217 0.69 15.96 -15.49
C ASP A 217 -0.28 14.96 -16.11
N ARG A 218 -1.13 15.47 -17.02
CA ARG A 218 -2.17 14.68 -17.68
C ARG A 218 -1.59 13.61 -18.60
N ALA A 219 -0.43 13.86 -19.21
CA ALA A 219 0.25 12.89 -20.06
C ALA A 219 0.70 11.67 -19.27
N PHE A 220 1.23 11.86 -18.05
CA PHE A 220 1.50 10.75 -17.12
C PHE A 220 0.22 9.96 -16.82
N LEU A 221 -0.87 10.65 -16.46
CA LEU A 221 -2.12 9.98 -16.10
C LEU A 221 -2.71 9.17 -17.27
N GLU A 222 -2.71 9.74 -18.46
CA GLU A 222 -3.13 9.08 -19.70
C GLU A 222 -2.25 7.86 -20.02
N GLY A 223 -0.92 8.01 -19.93
CA GLY A 223 0.02 6.92 -20.19
C GLY A 223 -0.18 5.73 -19.24
N VAL A 224 -0.30 5.98 -17.93
CA VAL A 224 -0.53 4.88 -16.97
C VAL A 224 -1.93 4.30 -17.10
N PHE A 225 -2.95 5.09 -17.43
CA PHE A 225 -4.33 4.62 -17.59
C PHE A 225 -4.45 3.54 -18.66
N GLN A 226 -3.83 3.75 -19.83
CA GLN A 226 -3.86 2.79 -20.92
C GLN A 226 -3.20 1.45 -20.54
N LYS A 227 -2.07 1.50 -19.81
CA LYS A 227 -1.39 0.28 -19.34
C LYS A 227 -2.16 -0.42 -18.23
N LEU A 228 -2.75 0.34 -17.32
CA LEU A 228 -3.58 -0.18 -16.24
C LEU A 228 -4.89 -0.77 -16.78
N LEU A 229 -5.39 -0.36 -17.95
CA LEU A 229 -6.51 -1.04 -18.59
C LEU A 229 -6.17 -2.48 -18.99
N LEU A 230 -4.93 -2.74 -19.44
CA LEU A 230 -4.44 -4.10 -19.72
C LEU A 230 -4.37 -4.92 -18.43
N ASN A 231 -3.83 -4.34 -17.36
CA ASN A 231 -3.74 -5.00 -16.06
C ASN A 231 -5.13 -5.28 -15.46
N PHE A 232 -6.06 -4.33 -15.54
CA PHE A 232 -7.44 -4.54 -15.10
C PHE A 232 -8.11 -5.69 -15.87
N THR A 233 -7.90 -5.74 -17.19
CA THR A 233 -8.43 -6.83 -18.03
C THR A 233 -7.85 -8.19 -17.63
N TRP A 234 -6.55 -8.26 -17.36
CA TRP A 234 -5.90 -9.45 -16.82
C TRP A 234 -6.54 -9.92 -15.51
N TRP A 235 -6.79 -8.99 -14.58
CA TRP A 235 -7.46 -9.29 -13.32
C TRP A 235 -8.87 -9.86 -13.50
N VAL A 236 -9.66 -9.26 -14.39
CA VAL A 236 -11.01 -9.72 -14.69
C VAL A 236 -11.00 -11.16 -15.23
N HIS A 237 -10.04 -11.51 -16.10
CA HIS A 237 -9.95 -12.83 -16.69
C HIS A 237 -9.34 -13.90 -15.79
N ARG A 238 -8.43 -13.55 -14.87
CA ARG A 238 -7.67 -14.55 -14.10
C ARG A 238 -8.52 -15.37 -13.14
N LYS A 239 -9.62 -14.84 -12.59
CA LYS A 239 -10.33 -15.51 -11.47
C LYS A 239 -11.87 -15.41 -11.50
N ALA A 240 -12.48 -14.89 -12.56
CA ALA A 240 -13.93 -14.98 -12.75
C ALA A 240 -14.33 -16.34 -13.35
N ALA A 241 -13.90 -17.45 -12.73
CA ALA A 241 -14.10 -18.81 -13.26
C ALA A 241 -15.58 -19.19 -13.50
N GLU A 242 -16.52 -18.43 -12.94
CA GLU A 242 -17.96 -18.62 -13.15
C GLU A 242 -18.69 -17.42 -13.77
N GLY A 243 -17.99 -16.34 -14.17
CA GLY A 243 -18.62 -15.13 -14.70
C GLY A 243 -19.51 -14.36 -13.71
N LYS A 244 -19.41 -14.66 -12.41
CA LYS A 244 -20.26 -14.09 -11.33
C LYS A 244 -19.64 -12.90 -10.59
N ASN A 245 -18.57 -12.29 -11.11
CA ASN A 245 -17.85 -11.16 -10.50
C ASN A 245 -17.38 -11.38 -9.02
N HIS A 246 -17.30 -12.62 -8.57
CA HIS A 246 -16.58 -13.00 -7.35
C HIS A 246 -15.12 -13.23 -7.70
N PHE A 247 -14.22 -12.45 -7.11
CA PHE A 247 -12.79 -12.57 -7.39
C PHE A 247 -12.10 -13.36 -6.28
N ALA A 248 -11.60 -14.54 -6.62
CA ALA A 248 -10.78 -15.37 -5.75
C ALA A 248 -9.30 -15.24 -6.14
N GLY A 249 -8.59 -14.22 -5.64
CA GLY A 249 -7.19 -13.94 -5.97
C GLY A 249 -6.17 -15.00 -5.54
N GLY A 250 -6.51 -15.85 -4.57
CA GLY A 250 -5.54 -16.67 -3.84
C GLY A 250 -4.70 -15.80 -2.90
N PHE A 251 -3.37 -15.85 -3.04
CA PHE A 251 -2.42 -14.98 -2.35
C PHE A 251 -2.61 -13.51 -2.79
N LEU A 252 -2.89 -12.61 -1.85
CA LEU A 252 -3.15 -11.18 -2.09
C LEU A 252 -2.32 -10.31 -1.14
N GLY A 253 -1.04 -10.67 -0.92
CA GLY A 253 -0.08 -9.90 -0.10
C GLY A 253 -0.33 -9.90 1.42
N LEU A 254 -1.36 -10.62 1.87
CA LEU A 254 -1.70 -10.81 3.30
C LEU A 254 -1.47 -12.28 3.67
N ASP A 255 -0.20 -12.67 3.71
CA ASP A 255 0.30 -14.05 3.62
C ASP A 255 -0.41 -15.01 4.59
N ASN A 256 -0.25 -14.78 5.89
CA ASN A 256 -0.77 -15.65 6.94
C ASN A 256 -2.05 -15.10 7.60
N ILE A 257 -2.75 -14.14 6.99
CA ILE A 257 -3.96 -13.56 7.57
C ILE A 257 -5.13 -14.55 7.67
N GLY A 258 -5.17 -15.52 6.74
CA GLY A 258 -6.18 -16.57 6.71
C GLY A 258 -5.84 -17.76 7.61
N VAL A 259 -6.81 -18.64 7.85
CA VAL A 259 -6.62 -19.86 8.66
C VAL A 259 -5.83 -20.96 7.92
N PHE A 260 -5.74 -20.88 6.59
CA PHE A 260 -4.92 -21.73 5.72
C PHE A 260 -4.37 -20.90 4.54
N ASP A 261 -3.43 -21.49 3.78
CA ASP A 261 -2.91 -20.91 2.54
C ASP A 261 -4.01 -20.86 1.46
N ARG A 262 -4.44 -19.63 1.12
CA ARG A 262 -5.51 -19.38 0.15
C ARG A 262 -5.08 -19.61 -1.31
N GLY A 263 -3.79 -19.80 -1.56
CA GLY A 263 -3.25 -20.16 -2.87
C GLY A 263 -3.26 -21.67 -3.16
N GLN A 264 -3.52 -22.50 -2.15
CA GLN A 264 -3.56 -23.96 -2.25
C GLN A 264 -5.00 -24.49 -2.31
N PRO A 265 -5.21 -25.76 -2.70
CA PRO A 265 -6.51 -26.41 -2.60
C PRO A 265 -7.10 -26.28 -1.19
N ILE A 266 -8.38 -25.92 -1.11
CA ILE A 266 -9.06 -25.66 0.16
C ILE A 266 -9.20 -26.97 0.95
N PRO A 267 -8.77 -27.02 2.23
CA PRO A 267 -8.99 -28.19 3.09
C PRO A 267 -10.49 -28.52 3.19
N GLY A 268 -10.85 -29.78 2.96
CA GLY A 268 -12.25 -30.24 2.88
C GLY A 268 -12.95 -29.96 1.55
N GLY A 269 -12.26 -29.37 0.56
CA GLY A 269 -12.81 -29.05 -0.76
C GLY A 269 -13.63 -27.76 -0.79
N GLY A 270 -14.38 -27.57 -1.89
CA GLY A 270 -15.15 -26.36 -2.14
C GLY A 270 -14.36 -25.26 -2.86
N GLN A 271 -15.03 -24.14 -3.14
CA GLN A 271 -14.43 -22.97 -3.76
C GLN A 271 -14.41 -21.79 -2.77
N LEU A 272 -13.25 -21.13 -2.66
CA LEU A 272 -13.12 -19.95 -1.80
C LEU A 272 -13.63 -18.70 -2.51
N ARG A 273 -14.59 -18.00 -1.91
CA ARG A 273 -14.99 -16.65 -2.27
C ARG A 273 -14.32 -15.67 -1.32
N GLN A 274 -13.45 -14.82 -1.86
CA GLN A 274 -12.64 -13.90 -1.09
C GLN A 274 -13.26 -12.51 -1.02
N ALA A 275 -13.48 -12.00 0.20
CA ALA A 275 -13.98 -10.66 0.44
C ALA A 275 -12.94 -9.60 0.07
N ASP A 276 -11.67 -9.83 0.41
CA ASP A 276 -10.58 -8.93 0.05
C ASP A 276 -10.32 -8.90 -1.46
N GLY A 277 -10.24 -10.07 -2.11
CA GLY A 277 -10.06 -10.16 -3.57
C GLY A 277 -11.13 -9.40 -4.36
N THR A 278 -12.38 -9.50 -3.91
CA THR A 278 -13.50 -8.79 -4.53
C THR A 278 -13.48 -7.28 -4.20
N ALA A 279 -13.16 -6.90 -2.96
CA ALA A 279 -12.99 -5.51 -2.55
C ALA A 279 -11.87 -4.80 -3.32
N TRP A 280 -10.74 -5.48 -3.55
CA TRP A 280 -9.63 -4.94 -4.34
C TRP A 280 -10.03 -4.60 -5.77
N MET A 281 -10.86 -5.43 -6.39
CA MET A 281 -11.36 -5.15 -7.74
C MET A 281 -12.39 -4.02 -7.75
N ALA A 282 -13.24 -3.89 -6.73
CA ALA A 282 -14.12 -2.74 -6.56
C ALA A 282 -13.30 -1.45 -6.41
N PHE A 283 -12.26 -1.48 -5.57
CA PHE A 283 -11.34 -0.37 -5.37
C PHE A 283 -10.59 0.03 -6.66
N TYR A 284 -10.12 -0.95 -7.43
CA TYR A 284 -9.48 -0.71 -8.71
C TYR A 284 -10.46 -0.12 -9.73
N ALA A 285 -11.68 -0.66 -9.84
CA ALA A 285 -12.72 -0.13 -10.73
C ALA A 285 -13.06 1.33 -10.39
N ASN A 286 -13.25 1.67 -9.11
CA ASN A 286 -13.49 3.04 -8.67
C ASN A 286 -12.32 3.98 -8.99
N THR A 287 -11.09 3.51 -8.80
CA THR A 287 -9.91 4.32 -9.12
C THR A 287 -9.82 4.59 -10.63
N MET A 288 -10.05 3.58 -11.46
CA MET A 288 -10.06 3.74 -12.92
C MET A 288 -11.23 4.62 -13.40
N LEU A 289 -12.40 4.53 -12.75
CA LEU A 289 -13.51 5.45 -12.98
C LEU A 289 -13.08 6.90 -12.69
N ALA A 290 -12.47 7.17 -11.54
CA ALA A 290 -12.02 8.51 -11.17
C ALA A 290 -10.98 9.07 -12.16
N MET A 291 -10.02 8.23 -12.58
CA MET A 291 -9.05 8.59 -13.61
C MET A 291 -9.72 8.88 -14.96
N ALA A 292 -10.68 8.04 -15.37
CA ALA A 292 -11.42 8.21 -16.62
C ALA A 292 -12.24 9.50 -16.63
N LEU A 293 -12.91 9.84 -15.52
CA LEU A 293 -13.65 11.10 -15.38
C LEU A 293 -12.74 12.33 -15.44
N GLU A 294 -11.56 12.27 -14.81
CA GLU A 294 -10.56 13.36 -14.90
C GLU A 294 -10.02 13.50 -16.34
N LEU A 295 -9.75 12.38 -17.02
CA LEU A 295 -9.30 12.36 -18.42
C LEU A 295 -10.42 12.69 -19.42
N ALA A 296 -11.69 12.51 -19.07
CA ALA A 296 -12.81 12.85 -19.94
C ALA A 296 -12.99 14.36 -20.11
N ARG A 297 -12.57 15.18 -19.13
CA ARG A 297 -12.63 16.65 -19.24
C ARG A 297 -11.29 17.21 -19.68
N ASN A 298 -11.25 17.88 -20.83
CA ASN A 298 -10.07 18.59 -21.31
C ASN A 298 -9.87 19.94 -20.57
N PRO A 299 -8.68 20.54 -20.64
CA PRO A 299 -8.42 21.84 -20.03
C PRO A 299 -9.28 23.00 -20.55
N ASP A 300 -9.83 22.87 -21.76
CA ASP A 300 -10.75 23.83 -22.40
C ASP A 300 -12.23 23.49 -22.16
N ASP A 301 -12.51 22.62 -21.19
CA ASP A 301 -13.83 22.07 -20.84
C ASP A 301 -14.50 21.25 -21.96
N SER A 302 -13.80 20.97 -23.06
CA SER A 302 -14.28 20.00 -24.05
C SER A 302 -14.23 18.57 -23.51
N VAL A 303 -15.06 17.69 -24.06
CA VAL A 303 -15.17 16.30 -23.61
C VAL A 303 -14.36 15.38 -24.51
N HIS A 304 -13.48 14.58 -23.92
CA HIS A 304 -12.76 13.50 -24.58
C HIS A 304 -13.58 12.21 -24.53
N THR A 305 -14.39 11.97 -25.56
CA THR A 305 -15.40 10.89 -25.62
C THR A 305 -14.85 9.49 -25.28
N ALA A 306 -13.62 9.16 -25.68
CA ALA A 306 -13.05 7.83 -25.40
C ALA A 306 -12.91 7.56 -23.88
N TYR A 307 -12.56 8.57 -23.08
CA TYR A 307 -12.45 8.44 -21.63
C TYR A 307 -13.81 8.49 -20.95
N GLU A 308 -14.74 9.27 -21.50
CA GLU A 308 -16.14 9.31 -21.05
C GLU A 308 -16.83 7.94 -21.19
N ASP A 309 -16.66 7.27 -22.34
CA ASP A 309 -17.16 5.91 -22.55
C ASP A 309 -16.52 4.92 -21.58
N MET A 310 -15.23 5.08 -21.31
CA MET A 310 -14.50 4.23 -20.37
C MET A 310 -14.93 4.43 -18.92
N ALA A 311 -15.28 5.67 -18.52
CA ALA A 311 -15.89 5.94 -17.22
C ALA A 311 -17.17 5.11 -17.03
N SER A 312 -18.02 5.03 -18.06
CA SER A 312 -19.25 4.24 -18.00
C SER A 312 -18.98 2.75 -17.78
N LYS A 313 -17.95 2.19 -18.45
CA LYS A 313 -17.52 0.80 -18.26
C LYS A 313 -17.11 0.53 -16.81
N PHE A 314 -16.30 1.40 -16.21
CA PHE A 314 -15.83 1.20 -14.84
C PHE A 314 -16.93 1.39 -13.80
N PHE A 315 -17.85 2.33 -14.04
CA PHE A 315 -19.05 2.47 -13.22
C PHE A 315 -19.91 1.19 -13.23
N GLU A 316 -20.24 0.66 -14.41
CA GLU A 316 -21.03 -0.57 -14.52
C GLU A 316 -20.32 -1.76 -13.86
N HIS A 317 -19.01 -1.92 -14.09
CA HIS A 317 -18.23 -2.97 -13.43
C HIS A 317 -18.25 -2.83 -11.90
N PHE A 318 -18.07 -1.62 -11.36
CA PHE A 318 -18.12 -1.40 -9.93
C PHE A 318 -19.46 -1.85 -9.34
N VAL A 319 -20.58 -1.42 -9.91
CA VAL A 319 -21.92 -1.78 -9.39
C VAL A 319 -22.14 -3.29 -9.43
N GLN A 320 -21.70 -3.97 -10.49
CA GLN A 320 -21.79 -5.43 -10.57
C GLN A 320 -20.96 -6.14 -9.48
N ILE A 321 -19.81 -5.58 -9.11
CA ILE A 321 -18.98 -6.11 -8.01
C ILE A 321 -19.69 -5.91 -6.67
N VAL A 322 -20.26 -4.73 -6.44
CA VAL A 322 -21.02 -4.44 -5.20
C VAL A 322 -22.19 -5.41 -5.04
N ASP A 323 -22.95 -5.65 -6.12
CA ASP A 323 -24.06 -6.60 -6.07
C ASP A 323 -23.57 -8.03 -5.78
N ALA A 324 -22.47 -8.47 -6.42
CA ALA A 324 -21.88 -9.77 -6.10
C ALA A 324 -21.47 -9.86 -4.61
N MET A 325 -20.86 -8.81 -4.06
CA MET A 325 -20.45 -8.79 -2.64
C MET A 325 -21.62 -8.76 -1.66
N ASN A 326 -22.74 -8.14 -2.04
CA ASN A 326 -23.85 -7.85 -1.11
C ASN A 326 -25.07 -8.76 -1.28
N SER A 327 -25.24 -9.43 -2.43
CA SER A 327 -26.48 -10.15 -2.78
C SER A 327 -26.26 -11.64 -3.10
N ALA A 328 -25.04 -12.07 -3.45
CA ALA A 328 -24.81 -13.44 -3.90
C ALA A 328 -25.14 -14.49 -2.82
N GLY A 329 -25.97 -15.49 -3.15
CA GLY A 329 -26.40 -16.50 -2.17
C GLY A 329 -27.33 -15.99 -1.06
N GLY A 330 -27.90 -14.78 -1.21
CA GLY A 330 -28.85 -14.16 -0.28
C GLY A 330 -28.27 -12.91 0.40
N THR A 331 -27.16 -13.04 1.14
CA THR A 331 -26.49 -11.91 1.81
C THR A 331 -25.11 -11.56 1.23
N GLY A 332 -24.67 -12.24 0.17
CA GLY A 332 -23.32 -12.06 -0.35
C GLY A 332 -22.26 -12.56 0.63
N LEU A 333 -21.20 -11.78 0.78
CA LEU A 333 -20.11 -12.01 1.75
C LEU A 333 -20.38 -11.36 3.11
N TRP A 334 -21.55 -10.75 3.29
CA TRP A 334 -21.96 -10.10 4.54
C TRP A 334 -22.55 -11.11 5.52
N ASP A 335 -22.05 -11.09 6.76
CA ASP A 335 -22.59 -11.86 7.87
C ASP A 335 -23.45 -10.96 8.77
N GLU A 336 -24.76 -11.23 8.79
CA GLU A 336 -25.74 -10.44 9.54
C GLU A 336 -25.62 -10.62 11.05
N GLN A 337 -24.97 -11.67 11.56
CA GLN A 337 -24.81 -11.88 12.99
C GLN A 337 -23.69 -11.00 13.53
N ASP A 338 -22.54 -11.01 12.89
CA ASP A 338 -21.37 -10.24 13.32
C ASP A 338 -21.37 -8.80 12.80
N GLY A 339 -22.08 -8.52 11.71
CA GLY A 339 -22.04 -7.20 11.06
C GLY A 339 -20.69 -6.92 10.39
N LEU A 340 -20.11 -7.94 9.76
CA LEU A 340 -18.83 -7.90 9.07
C LEU A 340 -18.90 -8.66 7.75
N TYR A 341 -17.94 -8.40 6.87
CA TYR A 341 -17.71 -9.20 5.67
C TYR A 341 -16.72 -10.33 5.98
N TYR A 342 -16.95 -11.52 5.40
CA TYR A 342 -16.06 -12.67 5.54
C TYR A 342 -15.82 -13.38 4.22
N ASP A 343 -14.65 -14.01 4.11
CA ASP A 343 -14.43 -15.05 3.11
C ASP A 343 -15.43 -16.20 3.33
N GLN A 344 -15.88 -16.83 2.26
CA GLN A 344 -16.80 -17.98 2.33
C GLN A 344 -16.26 -19.16 1.53
N ILE A 345 -16.43 -20.36 2.06
CA ILE A 345 -16.22 -21.60 1.29
C ILE A 345 -17.56 -22.03 0.74
N ASP A 346 -17.68 -22.09 -0.58
CA ASP A 346 -18.86 -22.60 -1.27
C ASP A 346 -18.67 -24.08 -1.64
N TYR A 347 -19.52 -24.93 -1.08
CA TYR A 347 -19.57 -26.37 -1.39
C TYR A 347 -20.63 -26.70 -2.46
N GLY A 348 -21.24 -25.69 -3.07
CA GLY A 348 -22.27 -25.81 -4.11
C GLY A 348 -23.69 -26.02 -3.56
N THR A 349 -23.83 -26.73 -2.44
CA THR A 349 -25.12 -26.92 -1.74
C THR A 349 -25.34 -25.94 -0.60
N HIS A 350 -24.26 -25.45 -0.01
CA HIS A 350 -24.24 -24.51 1.09
C HIS A 350 -22.92 -23.75 1.08
N SER A 351 -22.89 -22.61 1.77
CA SER A 351 -21.68 -21.81 1.95
C SER A 351 -21.39 -21.62 3.43
N VAL A 352 -20.11 -21.65 3.80
CA VAL A 352 -19.64 -21.52 5.18
C VAL A 352 -18.79 -20.26 5.31
N PRO A 353 -19.17 -19.27 6.15
CA PRO A 353 -18.36 -18.09 6.40
C PRO A 353 -17.16 -18.40 7.28
N LEU A 354 -16.00 -17.90 6.90
CA LEU A 354 -14.76 -17.94 7.66
C LEU A 354 -14.71 -16.72 8.58
N ARG A 355 -15.31 -16.86 9.78
CA ARG A 355 -15.44 -15.79 10.79
C ARG A 355 -14.12 -15.48 11.51
N THR A 356 -13.12 -15.06 10.75
CA THR A 356 -11.74 -14.80 11.20
C THR A 356 -11.52 -13.41 11.79
N ARG A 357 -12.52 -12.52 11.68
CA ARG A 357 -12.48 -11.10 12.10
C ARG A 357 -11.12 -10.47 11.84
N SER A 358 -10.75 -10.41 10.56
CA SER A 358 -9.48 -9.85 10.10
C SER A 358 -9.68 -8.64 9.20
N LEU A 359 -8.59 -7.97 8.83
CA LEU A 359 -8.60 -6.88 7.85
C LEU A 359 -9.26 -7.26 6.52
N VAL A 360 -9.31 -8.56 6.17
CA VAL A 360 -10.05 -9.05 5.00
C VAL A 360 -11.50 -8.56 5.01
N GLY A 361 -12.15 -8.58 6.18
CA GLY A 361 -13.53 -8.10 6.35
C GLY A 361 -13.68 -6.58 6.39
N LEU A 362 -12.58 -5.84 6.53
CA LEU A 362 -12.55 -4.38 6.55
C LEU A 362 -12.18 -3.77 5.18
N LEU A 363 -11.46 -4.52 4.33
CA LEU A 363 -11.09 -4.06 2.98
C LEU A 363 -12.27 -3.62 2.09
N PRO A 364 -13.50 -4.14 2.19
CA PRO A 364 -14.64 -3.59 1.46
C PRO A 364 -14.85 -2.08 1.67
N LEU A 365 -14.44 -1.52 2.81
CA LEU A 365 -14.61 -0.11 3.12
C LEU A 365 -13.76 0.80 2.22
N ILE A 366 -12.62 0.32 1.71
CA ILE A 366 -11.71 1.16 0.90
C ILE A 366 -12.28 1.45 -0.49
N ALA A 367 -13.21 0.62 -0.97
CA ALA A 367 -13.85 0.76 -2.25
C ALA A 367 -14.97 1.81 -2.18
N VAL A 368 -14.55 3.09 -2.09
CA VAL A 368 -15.44 4.25 -1.99
C VAL A 368 -15.00 5.37 -2.94
N GLU A 369 -15.95 5.94 -3.68
CA GLU A 369 -15.76 7.10 -4.54
C GLU A 369 -17.00 8.01 -4.48
N VAL A 370 -16.81 9.32 -4.60
CA VAL A 370 -17.89 10.31 -4.54
C VAL A 370 -18.00 11.01 -5.89
N LEU A 371 -19.13 10.81 -6.57
CA LEU A 371 -19.41 11.47 -7.84
C LEU A 371 -20.15 12.77 -7.60
N ASP A 372 -19.55 13.89 -8.01
CA ASP A 372 -20.21 15.19 -7.98
C ASP A 372 -21.14 15.35 -9.19
N ARG A 373 -22.34 15.88 -8.97
CA ARG A 373 -23.35 16.10 -9.99
C ARG A 373 -22.86 17.06 -11.07
N GLY A 374 -22.04 18.04 -10.74
CA GLY A 374 -21.40 18.92 -11.73
C GLY A 374 -20.42 18.18 -12.64
N VAL A 375 -19.76 17.12 -12.15
CA VAL A 375 -18.93 16.25 -13.00
C VAL A 375 -19.80 15.40 -13.92
N ILE A 376 -20.90 14.84 -13.40
CA ILE A 376 -21.85 14.05 -14.20
C ILE A 376 -22.49 14.94 -15.28
N ASP A 377 -23.02 16.11 -14.90
CA ASP A 377 -23.70 17.04 -15.80
C ASP A 377 -22.76 17.62 -16.87
N GLY A 378 -21.46 17.74 -16.58
CA GLY A 378 -20.44 18.14 -17.53
C GLY A 378 -20.02 17.07 -18.54
N LEU A 379 -20.48 15.83 -18.38
CA LEU A 379 -20.15 14.68 -19.23
C LEU A 379 -21.45 14.05 -19.78
N PRO A 380 -21.99 14.56 -20.91
CA PRO A 380 -23.33 14.20 -21.38
C PRO A 380 -23.47 12.72 -21.79
N GLY A 381 -22.42 12.11 -22.35
CA GLY A 381 -22.40 10.70 -22.70
C GLY A 381 -22.38 9.81 -21.46
N PHE A 382 -21.57 10.15 -20.45
CA PHE A 382 -21.54 9.44 -19.18
C PHE A 382 -22.87 9.59 -18.45
N LYS A 383 -23.41 10.81 -18.35
CA LYS A 383 -24.70 11.09 -17.72
C LYS A 383 -25.82 10.26 -18.32
N LYS A 384 -25.91 10.23 -19.66
CA LYS A 384 -26.94 9.45 -20.35
C LYS A 384 -26.86 7.96 -19.99
N ARG A 385 -25.65 7.38 -19.94
CA ARG A 385 -25.44 5.97 -19.59
C ARG A 385 -25.71 5.72 -18.10
N TYR A 386 -25.29 6.62 -17.23
CA TYR A 386 -25.56 6.59 -15.80
C TYR A 386 -27.07 6.59 -15.52
N GLU A 387 -27.83 7.54 -16.09
CA GLU A 387 -29.29 7.61 -15.96
C GLU A 387 -29.99 6.39 -16.58
N TRP A 388 -29.52 5.93 -17.75
CA TRP A 388 -30.03 4.72 -18.38
C TRP A 388 -29.86 3.50 -17.46
N PHE A 389 -28.68 3.34 -16.86
CA PHE A 389 -28.38 2.23 -15.95
C PHE A 389 -29.29 2.27 -14.73
N LEU A 390 -29.44 3.43 -14.08
CA LEU A 390 -30.33 3.60 -12.93
C LEU A 390 -31.78 3.20 -13.25
N HIS A 391 -32.27 3.57 -14.43
CA HIS A 391 -33.65 3.29 -14.84
C HIS A 391 -33.87 1.82 -15.25
N HIS A 392 -32.90 1.21 -15.95
CA HIS A 392 -33.08 -0.12 -16.55
C HIS A 392 -32.54 -1.26 -15.70
N ARG A 393 -31.70 -0.97 -14.70
CA ARG A 393 -31.10 -1.94 -13.76
C ARG A 393 -31.40 -1.56 -12.30
N PRO A 394 -32.67 -1.35 -11.91
CA PRO A 394 -33.03 -0.90 -10.56
C PRO A 394 -32.53 -1.86 -9.46
N GLU A 395 -32.43 -3.16 -9.77
CA GLU A 395 -31.91 -4.19 -8.87
C GLU A 395 -30.42 -4.03 -8.54
N LEU A 396 -29.67 -3.39 -9.42
CA LEU A 396 -28.25 -3.06 -9.22
C LEU A 396 -28.11 -1.63 -8.67
N ALA A 397 -28.98 -0.72 -9.10
CA ALA A 397 -28.99 0.67 -8.67
C ALA A 397 -29.31 0.85 -7.18
N GLN A 398 -30.02 -0.10 -6.55
CA GLN A 398 -30.29 -0.07 -5.11
C GLN A 398 -29.02 -0.04 -4.23
N HIS A 399 -27.87 -0.46 -4.77
CA HIS A 399 -26.58 -0.42 -4.07
C HIS A 399 -25.86 0.94 -4.18
N LEU A 400 -26.33 1.83 -5.05
CA LEU A 400 -25.82 3.19 -5.15
C LEU A 400 -26.39 4.03 -4.02
N GLY A 401 -25.57 4.90 -3.44
CA GLY A 401 -25.91 5.68 -2.25
C GLY A 401 -27.32 6.29 -2.33
N ASN A 402 -28.23 5.70 -1.54
CA ASN A 402 -29.53 6.22 -1.13
C ASN A 402 -30.65 6.31 -2.19
N ALA A 403 -31.06 5.16 -2.74
CA ALA A 403 -32.45 4.97 -3.17
C ALA A 403 -33.37 4.89 -1.93
N GLY A 404 -33.61 6.01 -1.24
CA GLY A 404 -34.60 6.08 -0.15
C GLY A 404 -34.38 7.08 0.99
N ASP A 405 -33.24 7.75 1.08
CA ASP A 405 -33.00 8.75 2.14
C ASP A 405 -33.54 10.12 1.64
N GLU A 406 -34.49 10.73 2.34
CA GLU A 406 -35.04 12.06 1.98
C GLU A 406 -33.95 13.16 1.92
N CYS A 407 -32.78 12.90 2.53
CA CYS A 407 -31.58 13.73 2.46
C CYS A 407 -30.85 13.65 1.10
N ALA A 408 -31.06 12.59 0.31
CA ALA A 408 -30.38 12.37 -0.98
C ALA A 408 -30.87 13.31 -2.10
N LEU A 409 -32.10 13.82 -2.00
CA LEU A 409 -32.67 14.73 -2.99
C LEU A 409 -32.14 16.17 -2.86
N SER A 410 -31.43 16.51 -1.77
CA SER A 410 -30.80 17.82 -1.57
C SER A 410 -29.31 17.87 -1.91
N HIS A 411 -28.65 16.76 -2.26
CA HIS A 411 -27.20 16.75 -2.46
C HIS A 411 -26.79 16.60 -3.93
N HIS A 412 -25.86 17.48 -4.35
CA HIS A 412 -25.15 17.44 -5.63
C HIS A 412 -24.14 16.27 -5.72
N LYS A 413 -24.31 15.16 -4.99
CA LYS A 413 -23.31 14.07 -4.90
C LYS A 413 -23.96 12.68 -4.85
N THR A 414 -23.33 11.70 -5.50
CA THR A 414 -23.66 10.27 -5.43
C THR A 414 -22.50 9.51 -4.78
N LEU A 415 -22.79 8.61 -3.83
CA LEU A 415 -21.81 7.72 -3.21
C LEU A 415 -21.74 6.38 -3.96
N LEU A 416 -20.54 6.01 -4.37
CA LEU A 416 -20.20 4.66 -4.86
C LEU A 416 -19.43 3.94 -3.77
N ALA A 417 -20.08 3.04 -3.03
CA ALA A 417 -19.43 2.30 -1.95
C ALA A 417 -19.91 0.84 -1.92
N VAL A 418 -19.05 -0.08 -1.48
CA VAL A 418 -19.46 -1.47 -1.25
C VAL A 418 -20.44 -1.58 -0.08
N PRO A 419 -20.15 -1.07 1.14
CA PRO A 419 -21.12 -1.12 2.23
C PRO A 419 -22.21 -0.06 2.06
N SER A 420 -23.45 -0.43 2.39
CA SER A 420 -24.52 0.55 2.65
C SER A 420 -24.19 1.38 3.89
N ARG A 421 -24.96 2.46 4.14
CA ARG A 421 -24.82 3.29 5.36
C ARG A 421 -24.95 2.45 6.64
N GLU A 422 -25.90 1.52 6.66
CA GLU A 422 -26.18 0.63 7.79
C GLU A 422 -25.00 -0.34 8.00
N ARG A 423 -24.52 -0.97 6.91
CA ARG A 423 -23.38 -1.89 6.95
C ARG A 423 -22.12 -1.16 7.39
N LEU A 424 -21.84 0.02 6.83
CA LEU A 424 -20.73 0.88 7.23
C LEU A 424 -20.78 1.17 8.72
N THR A 425 -21.93 1.60 9.25
CA THR A 425 -22.09 1.91 10.67
C THR A 425 -21.85 0.68 11.56
N ARG A 426 -22.24 -0.52 11.11
CA ARG A 426 -22.00 -1.77 11.84
C ARG A 426 -20.53 -2.17 11.83
N VAL A 427 -19.86 -2.09 10.68
CA VAL A 427 -18.42 -2.37 10.60
C VAL A 427 -17.63 -1.38 11.47
N LEU A 428 -17.99 -0.10 11.46
CA LEU A 428 -17.32 0.92 12.28
C LEU A 428 -17.44 0.65 13.78
N ARG A 429 -18.52 0.02 14.25
CA ARG A 429 -18.64 -0.40 15.66
C ARG A 429 -17.61 -1.48 16.04
N VAL A 430 -17.22 -2.35 15.11
CA VAL A 430 -16.19 -3.37 15.39
C VAL A 430 -14.79 -2.80 15.16
N LEU A 431 -14.62 -1.98 14.11
CA LEU A 431 -13.35 -1.36 13.75
C LEU A 431 -12.85 -0.41 14.85
N LEU A 432 -13.75 0.32 15.50
CA LEU A 432 -13.43 1.35 16.50
C LEU A 432 -13.54 0.84 17.96
N ASP A 433 -13.66 -0.47 18.15
CA ASP A 433 -13.65 -1.11 19.47
C ASP A 433 -12.23 -1.54 19.85
N GLU A 434 -11.78 -1.12 21.04
CA GLU A 434 -10.44 -1.42 21.54
C GLU A 434 -10.25 -2.88 21.95
N ALA A 435 -11.35 -3.60 22.22
CA ALA A 435 -11.36 -5.05 22.43
C ALA A 435 -11.33 -5.85 21.11
N GLU A 436 -11.45 -5.17 19.97
CA GLU A 436 -11.43 -5.76 18.63
C GLU A 436 -10.22 -5.22 17.84
N PHE A 437 -10.46 -4.34 16.86
CA PHE A 437 -9.40 -3.86 15.94
C PHE A 437 -8.64 -2.63 16.43
N LEU A 438 -9.25 -1.75 17.22
CA LEU A 438 -8.66 -0.46 17.56
C LEU A 438 -7.55 -0.61 18.60
N SER A 439 -6.33 -0.32 18.21
CA SER A 439 -5.17 -0.22 19.10
C SER A 439 -4.89 1.25 19.45
N PRO A 440 -4.18 1.55 20.55
CA PRO A 440 -3.56 2.86 20.76
C PRO A 440 -2.68 3.34 19.59
N HIS A 441 -2.25 2.43 18.72
CA HIS A 441 -1.27 2.68 17.66
C HIS A 441 -1.79 2.47 16.23
N GLY A 442 -3.08 2.16 16.04
CA GLY A 442 -3.67 1.93 14.72
C GLY A 442 -4.69 0.78 14.72
N LEU A 443 -4.96 0.19 13.57
CA LEU A 443 -5.83 -0.98 13.43
C LEU A 443 -5.01 -2.27 13.34
N ARG A 444 -5.40 -3.26 14.14
CA ARG A 444 -4.81 -4.61 14.18
C ARG A 444 -5.17 -5.41 12.92
N GLY A 445 -4.28 -6.32 12.52
CA GLY A 445 -4.50 -7.24 11.40
C GLY A 445 -5.65 -8.24 11.60
N VAL A 446 -5.77 -8.73 12.84
CA VAL A 446 -6.87 -9.59 13.32
C VAL A 446 -7.39 -9.00 14.61
N SER A 447 -8.71 -9.12 14.82
CA SER A 447 -9.36 -8.65 16.02
C SER A 447 -8.78 -9.31 17.28
N LYS A 448 -8.56 -8.49 18.31
CA LYS A 448 -8.16 -8.93 19.65
C LYS A 448 -9.20 -9.84 20.32
N TYR A 449 -10.44 -9.89 19.82
CA TYR A 449 -11.45 -10.88 20.22
C TYR A 449 -10.92 -12.32 20.18
N HIS A 450 -10.08 -12.64 19.19
CA HIS A 450 -9.50 -13.97 19.01
C HIS A 450 -8.41 -14.33 20.03
N GLU A 451 -8.01 -13.41 20.90
CA GLU A 451 -7.18 -13.71 22.08
C GLU A 451 -7.90 -14.68 23.04
N LYS A 452 -9.21 -14.50 23.20
CA LYS A 452 -10.06 -15.36 24.06
C LYS A 452 -10.90 -16.35 23.27
N ASN A 453 -11.19 -16.04 22.01
CA ASN A 453 -12.12 -16.78 21.16
C ASN A 453 -11.47 -17.17 19.83
N PRO A 454 -10.43 -18.01 19.82
CA PRO A 454 -9.71 -18.41 18.61
C PRO A 454 -10.67 -18.98 17.55
N PHE A 455 -10.44 -18.63 16.29
CA PHE A 455 -11.20 -19.21 15.20
C PHE A 455 -10.64 -20.60 14.85
N VAL A 456 -11.53 -21.60 14.76
CA VAL A 456 -11.17 -22.99 14.50
C VAL A 456 -11.95 -23.51 13.31
N PHE A 457 -11.23 -23.98 12.29
CA PHE A 457 -11.78 -24.64 11.11
C PHE A 457 -11.35 -26.11 11.10
N ARG A 458 -12.32 -27.03 11.04
CA ARG A 458 -12.06 -28.47 11.03
C ARG A 458 -12.36 -29.05 9.66
N ALA A 459 -11.35 -29.59 9.00
CA ALA A 459 -11.45 -30.21 7.69
C ALA A 459 -10.44 -31.36 7.56
N ASP A 460 -10.79 -32.41 6.82
CA ASP A 460 -9.92 -33.57 6.55
C ASP A 460 -9.33 -34.23 7.81
N GLY A 461 -10.09 -34.25 8.91
CA GLY A 461 -9.64 -34.79 10.20
C GLY A 461 -8.58 -33.95 10.91
N ARG A 462 -8.31 -32.73 10.43
CA ARG A 462 -7.35 -31.77 11.00
C ARG A 462 -8.07 -30.57 11.59
N GLU A 463 -7.49 -29.99 12.63
CA GLU A 463 -7.90 -28.72 13.20
C GLU A 463 -6.95 -27.62 12.74
N LEU A 464 -7.48 -26.63 12.04
CA LEU A 464 -6.76 -25.43 11.61
C LEU A 464 -7.23 -24.26 12.47
N ARG A 465 -6.29 -23.50 13.02
CA ARG A 465 -6.55 -22.51 14.05
C ARG A 465 -5.95 -21.15 13.69
N LEU A 466 -6.71 -20.10 14.01
CA LEU A 466 -6.30 -18.71 13.94
C LEU A 466 -6.46 -18.06 15.31
N ASP A 467 -5.32 -17.62 15.84
CA ASP A 467 -5.18 -16.89 17.10
C ASP A 467 -4.89 -15.41 16.83
N TYR A 468 -5.18 -14.56 17.81
CA TYR A 468 -4.61 -13.22 17.86
C TYR A 468 -3.15 -13.30 18.32
N THR A 469 -2.23 -12.88 17.45
CA THR A 469 -0.79 -12.85 17.73
C THR A 469 -0.30 -11.43 17.44
N PRO A 470 -0.02 -10.60 18.47
CA PRO A 470 0.20 -9.16 18.27
C PRO A 470 1.56 -8.82 17.67
N ALA A 471 2.48 -9.77 17.53
CA ALA A 471 3.87 -9.56 17.14
C ALA A 471 4.32 -10.57 16.07
N GLU A 472 5.46 -11.23 16.25
CA GLU A 472 5.96 -12.29 15.36
C GLU A 472 4.97 -13.46 15.25
N GLY A 473 4.90 -14.09 14.08
CA GLY A 473 3.97 -15.18 13.81
C GLY A 473 4.27 -16.45 14.63
N ASN A 474 3.21 -17.16 15.04
CA ASN A 474 3.31 -18.44 15.74
C ASN A 474 3.07 -19.67 14.84
N SER A 475 3.06 -19.48 13.52
CA SER A 475 2.81 -20.52 12.53
C SER A 475 3.84 -20.48 11.41
N HIS A 476 4.11 -21.64 10.80
CA HIS A 476 5.04 -21.76 9.67
C HIS A 476 4.40 -21.47 8.31
N LEU A 477 3.15 -20.99 8.26
CA LEU A 477 2.53 -20.55 7.01
C LEU A 477 3.39 -19.45 6.39
N PHE A 478 3.88 -19.67 5.18
CA PHE A 478 4.82 -18.80 4.45
C PHE A 478 6.20 -18.58 5.09
N GLY A 479 6.61 -19.47 6.02
CA GLY A 479 8.03 -19.70 6.34
C GLY A 479 8.81 -18.59 7.06
N GLY A 480 8.15 -17.59 7.67
CA GLY A 480 8.83 -16.45 8.30
C GLY A 480 8.23 -15.98 9.62
N ASN A 481 8.90 -15.00 10.24
CA ASN A 481 8.43 -14.32 11.45
C ASN A 481 7.35 -13.26 11.15
N SER A 482 7.16 -12.87 9.89
CA SER A 482 6.18 -11.87 9.44
C SER A 482 4.74 -12.33 9.75
N ASN A 483 3.88 -11.39 10.15
CA ASN A 483 2.59 -11.75 10.72
C ASN A 483 1.49 -10.70 10.48
N TRP A 484 0.38 -11.16 9.92
CA TRP A 484 -0.84 -10.38 9.70
C TRP A 484 -1.93 -10.68 10.74
N ARG A 485 -1.71 -11.60 11.67
CA ARG A 485 -2.71 -12.07 12.65
C ARG A 485 -2.80 -11.24 13.94
N GLY A 486 -2.48 -9.95 13.86
CA GLY A 486 -2.57 -9.07 15.01
C GLY A 486 -1.76 -7.78 14.95
N PRO A 487 -0.56 -7.75 14.34
CA PRO A 487 0.21 -6.52 14.24
C PRO A 487 -0.49 -5.44 13.40
N ILE A 488 -0.01 -4.21 13.53
CA ILE A 488 -0.44 -3.03 12.77
C ILE A 488 0.45 -2.89 11.55
N TRP A 489 -0.18 -2.71 10.39
CA TRP A 489 0.47 -2.53 9.10
C TRP A 489 0.00 -1.23 8.45
N PHE A 490 0.96 -0.40 8.03
CA PHE A 490 0.70 0.91 7.43
C PHE A 490 -0.14 0.87 6.15
N PRO A 491 0.08 -0.04 5.18
CA PRO A 491 -0.65 -0.06 3.91
C PRO A 491 -2.17 -0.05 4.07
N VAL A 492 -2.73 -1.00 4.80
CA VAL A 492 -4.18 -1.15 4.96
C VAL A 492 -4.75 -0.07 5.88
N ASN A 493 -4.03 0.28 6.96
CA ASN A 493 -4.42 1.38 7.84
C ASN A 493 -4.57 2.70 7.08
N TYR A 494 -3.58 3.04 6.25
CA TYR A 494 -3.57 4.27 5.47
C TYR A 494 -4.72 4.28 4.44
N LEU A 495 -4.99 3.16 3.76
CA LEU A 495 -6.13 3.06 2.84
C LEU A 495 -7.48 3.23 3.55
N LEU A 496 -7.63 2.70 4.76
CA LEU A 496 -8.84 2.88 5.57
C LEU A 496 -9.00 4.33 6.06
N VAL A 497 -7.91 4.99 6.45
CA VAL A 497 -7.92 6.44 6.75
C VAL A 497 -8.43 7.22 5.54
N GLU A 498 -7.86 7.02 4.35
CA GLU A 498 -8.34 7.76 3.18
C GLU A 498 -9.78 7.39 2.78
N ALA A 499 -10.24 6.18 3.10
CA ALA A 499 -11.62 5.77 2.85
C ALA A 499 -12.59 6.55 3.75
N LEU A 500 -12.26 6.71 5.04
CA LEU A 500 -13.05 7.48 6.00
C LEU A 500 -13.16 8.95 5.59
N GLU A 501 -12.07 9.54 5.09
CA GLU A 501 -12.09 10.91 4.51
C GLU A 501 -13.06 11.00 3.32
N ARG A 502 -13.06 10.01 2.43
CA ARG A 502 -13.99 9.96 1.28
C ARG A 502 -15.44 9.79 1.73
N TYR A 503 -15.71 8.93 2.72
CA TYR A 503 -17.06 8.83 3.30
C TYR A 503 -17.49 10.15 3.95
N HIS A 504 -16.59 10.86 4.64
CA HIS A 504 -16.89 12.18 5.18
C HIS A 504 -17.19 13.20 4.07
N ALA A 505 -16.48 13.16 2.93
CA ALA A 505 -16.76 14.05 1.81
C ALA A 505 -18.19 13.90 1.25
N TYR A 506 -18.85 12.76 1.50
CA TYR A 506 -20.26 12.52 1.19
C TYR A 506 -21.19 12.85 2.37
N TYR A 507 -21.00 12.21 3.54
CA TYR A 507 -21.90 12.34 4.69
C TYR A 507 -21.74 13.64 5.49
N GLY A 508 -20.62 14.34 5.34
CA GLY A 508 -20.26 15.51 6.14
C GLY A 508 -20.31 15.21 7.64
N ASP A 509 -20.86 16.17 8.40
CA ASP A 509 -21.01 16.07 9.85
C ASP A 509 -22.24 15.27 10.30
N SER A 510 -23.07 14.80 9.35
CA SER A 510 -24.35 14.14 9.66
C SER A 510 -24.19 12.70 10.17
N LEU A 511 -23.15 11.99 9.73
CA LEU A 511 -22.87 10.63 10.17
C LEU A 511 -21.85 10.65 11.31
N LEU A 512 -22.38 10.54 12.53
CA LEU A 512 -21.59 10.42 13.74
C LEU A 512 -21.51 8.96 14.18
N VAL A 513 -20.33 8.51 14.58
CA VAL A 513 -20.08 7.18 15.17
C VAL A 513 -19.38 7.34 16.52
N GLU A 514 -19.46 6.31 17.36
CA GLU A 514 -18.75 6.32 18.64
C GLU A 514 -17.30 5.87 18.45
N ALA A 515 -16.35 6.66 18.95
CA ALA A 515 -14.93 6.43 18.73
C ALA A 515 -14.07 6.95 19.90
N PRO A 516 -13.41 6.08 20.67
CA PRO A 516 -13.55 4.62 20.68
C PRO A 516 -14.96 4.16 21.12
N VAL A 517 -15.36 2.96 20.74
CA VAL A 517 -16.61 2.35 21.21
C VAL A 517 -16.57 2.17 22.74
N GLY A 518 -17.67 2.51 23.42
CA GLY A 518 -17.77 2.51 24.88
C GLY A 518 -17.32 3.80 25.56
N SER A 519 -16.77 4.78 24.81
CA SER A 519 -16.30 6.05 25.37
C SER A 519 -17.39 7.13 25.50
N GLY A 520 -18.54 6.96 24.85
CA GLY A 520 -19.57 7.99 24.71
C GLY A 520 -19.21 9.15 23.78
N ARG A 521 -17.98 9.20 23.24
CA ARG A 521 -17.53 10.26 22.32
C ARG A 521 -18.04 9.99 20.91
N ARG A 522 -18.83 10.92 20.37
CA ARG A 522 -19.37 10.85 19.01
C ARG A 522 -18.53 11.71 18.07
N LEU A 523 -17.94 11.09 17.06
CA LEU A 523 -17.07 11.73 16.06
C LEU A 523 -17.67 11.58 14.66
N ASN A 524 -17.47 12.60 13.82
CA ASN A 524 -17.71 12.45 12.37
C ASN A 524 -16.57 11.62 11.74
N LEU A 525 -16.74 11.19 10.50
CA LEU A 525 -15.76 10.30 9.86
C LEU A 525 -14.40 10.97 9.57
N GLN A 526 -14.33 12.29 9.42
CA GLN A 526 -13.05 13.00 9.31
C GLN A 526 -12.28 12.97 10.63
N GLN A 527 -12.96 13.20 11.74
CA GLN A 527 -12.37 13.12 13.08
C GLN A 527 -11.91 11.71 13.41
N VAL A 528 -12.64 10.68 12.96
CA VAL A 528 -12.19 9.28 13.06
C VAL A 528 -10.93 9.04 12.23
N ALA A 529 -10.88 9.53 10.98
CA ALA A 529 -9.70 9.43 10.14
C ALA A 529 -8.48 10.11 10.79
N SER A 530 -8.66 11.32 11.33
CA SER A 530 -7.63 12.06 12.05
C SER A 530 -7.17 11.34 13.32
N GLU A 531 -8.08 10.71 14.09
CA GLU A 531 -7.72 9.93 15.27
C GLU A 531 -6.90 8.68 14.91
N LEU A 532 -7.21 8.00 13.80
CA LEU A 532 -6.42 6.87 13.32
C LEU A 532 -5.04 7.31 12.82
N SER A 533 -4.95 8.40 12.06
CA SER A 533 -3.67 9.00 11.68
C SER A 533 -2.83 9.33 12.91
N ARG A 534 -3.43 9.96 13.93
CA ARG A 534 -2.76 10.31 15.19
C ARG A 534 -2.21 9.11 15.92
N ARG A 535 -2.97 8.01 15.96
CA ARG A 535 -2.52 6.74 16.55
C ARG A 535 -1.33 6.16 15.78
N LEU A 536 -1.38 6.16 14.44
CA LEU A 536 -0.27 5.71 13.60
C LEU A 536 0.97 6.59 13.74
N GLY A 537 0.81 7.92 13.77
CA GLY A 537 1.89 8.88 13.99
C GLY A 537 2.54 8.74 15.36
N SER A 538 1.75 8.48 16.40
CA SER A 538 2.23 8.32 17.78
C SER A 538 3.24 7.19 17.98
N ILE A 539 3.25 6.18 17.10
CA ILE A 539 4.26 5.11 17.10
C ILE A 539 5.69 5.67 17.07
N PHE A 540 5.86 6.76 16.32
CA PHE A 540 7.15 7.37 16.07
C PHE A 540 7.42 8.57 16.94
N GLN A 541 6.47 9.09 17.70
CA GLN A 541 6.63 10.31 18.49
C GLN A 541 7.19 10.00 19.88
N ARG A 542 7.89 10.97 20.48
CA ARG A 542 8.31 10.89 21.88
C ARG A 542 7.14 11.09 22.82
N ASP A 543 7.07 10.27 23.86
CA ASP A 543 6.23 10.49 25.02
C ASP A 543 6.86 11.50 26.00
N ALA A 544 6.20 11.71 27.15
CA ALA A 544 6.67 12.61 28.20
C ALA A 544 8.01 12.18 28.81
N ASP A 545 8.37 10.90 28.73
CA ASP A 545 9.65 10.34 29.20
C ASP A 545 10.71 10.30 28.08
N GLY A 546 10.41 10.85 26.90
CA GLY A 546 11.31 10.88 25.75
C GLY A 546 11.41 9.56 24.98
N ARG A 547 10.60 8.55 25.30
CA ARG A 547 10.58 7.24 24.65
C ARG A 547 9.66 7.24 23.44
N ARG A 548 9.94 6.38 22.46
CA ARG A 548 9.08 6.15 21.30
C ARG A 548 8.56 4.71 21.33
N PRO A 549 7.27 4.45 21.09
CA PRO A 549 6.75 3.08 20.98
C PRO A 549 7.57 2.23 20.01
N VAL A 550 7.98 2.76 18.85
CA VAL A 550 8.74 2.04 17.82
C VAL A 550 10.01 1.36 18.35
N HIS A 551 10.67 1.94 19.35
CA HIS A 551 11.93 1.41 19.92
C HIS A 551 11.71 0.40 21.07
N GLY A 552 10.45 0.21 21.49
CA GLY A 552 10.10 -0.68 22.60
C GLY A 552 10.85 -0.32 23.88
N SER A 553 11.55 -1.29 24.46
CA SER A 553 12.31 -1.14 25.70
C SER A 553 13.80 -0.81 25.52
N ASP A 554 14.24 -0.51 24.29
CA ASP A 554 15.65 -0.19 24.03
C ASP A 554 16.01 1.22 24.53
N THR A 555 16.75 1.29 25.64
CA THR A 555 17.10 2.54 26.30
C THR A 555 18.11 3.37 25.52
N ARG A 556 18.83 2.80 24.53
CA ARG A 556 19.78 3.57 23.71
C ARG A 556 19.08 4.69 22.96
N TYR A 557 17.91 4.40 22.39
CA TYR A 557 17.11 5.38 21.64
C TYR A 557 16.30 6.33 22.53
N ALA A 558 16.39 6.21 23.85
CA ALA A 558 15.82 7.16 24.79
C ALA A 558 16.90 8.03 25.44
N ASP A 559 17.97 7.40 25.93
CA ASP A 559 18.92 8.02 26.86
C ASP A 559 20.23 8.46 26.18
N ASP A 560 20.67 7.76 25.12
CA ASP A 560 21.96 8.04 24.48
C ASP A 560 21.84 9.25 23.53
N PRO A 561 22.63 10.32 23.72
CA PRO A 561 22.58 11.51 22.88
C PRO A 561 22.89 11.25 21.41
N HIS A 562 23.58 10.16 21.07
CA HIS A 562 23.89 9.78 19.69
C HIS A 562 22.76 9.01 19.00
N PHE A 563 21.84 8.41 19.76
CA PHE A 563 20.77 7.56 19.23
C PHE A 563 19.37 8.13 19.44
N ARG A 564 19.16 8.94 20.47
CA ARG A 564 17.82 9.39 20.87
C ARG A 564 17.03 10.07 19.76
N ASP A 565 17.72 10.77 18.87
CA ASP A 565 17.11 11.50 17.76
C ASP A 565 16.95 10.63 16.50
N LEU A 566 17.47 9.40 16.48
CA LEU A 566 17.32 8.47 15.35
C LEU A 566 15.99 7.69 15.42
N VAL A 567 15.35 7.56 14.27
CA VAL A 567 14.05 6.89 14.13
C VAL A 567 14.19 5.72 13.16
N LEU A 568 13.75 4.54 13.60
CA LEU A 568 13.69 3.35 12.77
C LEU A 568 12.30 3.19 12.16
N PHE A 569 12.25 2.61 10.96
CA PHE A 569 11.01 2.36 10.22
C PHE A 569 10.90 0.87 10.00
N TYR A 570 10.02 0.24 10.77
CA TYR A 570 9.87 -1.21 10.77
C TYR A 570 8.86 -1.71 9.73
N GLU A 571 8.93 -3.01 9.43
CA GLU A 571 8.00 -3.70 8.54
C GLU A 571 6.55 -3.58 9.04
N TYR A 572 6.36 -3.88 10.32
CA TYR A 572 5.08 -3.79 11.01
C TYR A 572 5.28 -3.51 12.51
N PHE A 573 4.18 -3.29 13.22
CA PHE A 573 4.21 -2.83 14.61
C PHE A 573 3.35 -3.71 15.51
N HIS A 574 3.81 -3.94 16.72
CA HIS A 574 3.10 -4.79 17.67
C HIS A 574 1.69 -4.24 17.95
N GLY A 575 0.69 -5.09 17.80
CA GLY A 575 -0.73 -4.71 17.80
C GLY A 575 -1.22 -4.03 19.09
N ASP A 576 -0.55 -4.25 20.23
CA ASP A 576 -0.93 -3.64 21.51
C ASP A 576 -0.03 -2.50 22.03
N ASN A 577 1.25 -2.45 21.66
CA ASN A 577 2.21 -1.51 22.27
C ASN A 577 3.05 -0.73 21.25
N GLY A 578 2.85 -0.96 19.95
CA GLY A 578 3.48 -0.18 18.90
C GLY A 578 4.98 -0.41 18.69
N ARG A 579 5.62 -1.39 19.37
CA ARG A 579 7.04 -1.71 19.10
C ARG A 579 7.25 -2.12 17.66
N GLY A 580 8.36 -1.71 17.07
CA GLY A 580 8.78 -2.17 15.75
C GLY A 580 9.05 -3.67 15.71
N VAL A 581 8.65 -4.31 14.61
CA VAL A 581 8.84 -5.75 14.36
C VAL A 581 9.16 -5.99 12.88
N GLY A 582 9.93 -7.02 12.57
CA GLY A 582 10.40 -7.32 11.23
C GLY A 582 11.58 -6.43 10.81
N ALA A 583 11.73 -6.22 9.50
CA ALA A 583 12.84 -5.44 8.95
C ALA A 583 12.86 -4.01 9.49
N SER A 584 14.01 -3.56 10.01
CA SER A 584 14.14 -2.32 10.79
C SER A 584 14.40 -1.05 9.98
N HIS A 585 14.71 -1.19 8.69
CA HIS A 585 15.00 -0.10 7.76
C HIS A 585 14.00 -0.07 6.61
N GLN A 586 12.80 -0.61 6.86
CA GLN A 586 11.71 -0.68 5.91
C GLN A 586 11.02 0.69 5.77
N THR A 587 11.81 1.70 5.40
CA THR A 587 11.35 3.02 4.94
C THR A 587 10.71 2.94 3.55
N GLY A 588 10.10 1.80 3.23
CA GLY A 588 9.24 1.54 2.10
C GLY A 588 7.81 2.01 2.41
N TRP A 589 6.86 1.09 2.59
CA TRP A 589 5.47 1.48 2.89
C TRP A 589 5.32 2.20 4.23
N THR A 590 6.24 1.98 5.19
CA THR A 590 6.14 2.61 6.52
C THR A 590 6.41 4.11 6.44
N ALA A 591 6.99 4.58 5.34
CA ALA A 591 7.08 6.00 5.04
C ALA A 591 5.71 6.69 4.89
N LEU A 592 4.60 5.93 4.78
CA LEU A 592 3.24 6.49 4.90
C LEU A 592 3.02 7.19 6.25
N ALA A 593 3.76 6.85 7.31
CA ALA A 593 3.74 7.57 8.59
C ALA A 593 4.03 9.07 8.41
N VAL A 594 4.86 9.44 7.44
CA VAL A 594 5.14 10.84 7.10
C VAL A 594 3.85 11.57 6.71
N ARG A 595 2.97 10.91 5.94
CA ARG A 595 1.70 11.50 5.51
C ARG A 595 0.75 11.70 6.70
N CYS A 596 0.65 10.74 7.61
CA CYS A 596 -0.14 10.87 8.83
C CYS A 596 0.29 12.10 9.65
N LEU A 597 1.58 12.23 9.93
CA LEU A 597 2.15 13.35 10.68
C LEU A 597 1.98 14.70 9.96
N GLU A 598 2.18 14.72 8.63
CA GLU A 598 1.98 15.92 7.84
C GLU A 598 0.51 16.40 7.87
N ASP A 599 -0.44 15.47 7.79
CA ASP A 599 -1.87 15.80 7.75
C ASP A 599 -2.35 16.28 9.12
N GLU A 600 -1.88 15.71 10.22
CA GLU A 600 -2.09 16.24 11.58
C GLU A 600 -1.52 17.65 11.77
N SER A 601 -0.28 17.86 11.32
CA SER A 601 0.42 19.14 11.43
C SER A 601 -0.20 20.27 10.59
N ARG A 602 -1.10 19.94 9.64
CA ARG A 602 -1.86 20.92 8.85
C ARG A 602 -3.20 21.27 9.50
N LEU A 603 -3.69 20.44 10.42
CA LEU A 603 -4.94 20.66 11.15
C LEU A 603 -4.73 21.43 12.46
N ALA A 604 -3.52 21.38 13.02
CA ALA A 604 -3.06 22.20 14.15
C ALA A 604 -2.64 23.60 13.70
#